data_AF-A0A539DAB3-F1
#
_entry.id   AF-A0A539DAB3-F1
#
_cell.length_a   1.000
_cell.length_b   1.000
_cell.length_c   1.000
_cell.angle_alpha   90.00
_cell.angle_beta   90.00
_cell.angle_gamma   90.00
#
_symmetry.space_group_name_H-M   'P 1'
#
loop_
_entity.id
_entity.type
_entity.pdbx_description
1 polymer ?
#
loop_
_entity_poly.entity_id
_entity_poly.type
_entity_poly.pdbx_seq_one_letter_code
_entity_poly.pdbx_strand_id
1 'polypeptide(L)'
;VSERISARGAGSAGNREPDYIQDPGIFIDFVYRKDFEVGGRDMGFALELRNLLNTDFDEFQELGNKILINNYELGSSASVSLTARF
;
A
#
# COMPACT_ATOMS: atom_id res chain seq x y z
N VAL A 1 -10.34 6.84 -2.84
CA VAL A 1 -9.19 6.61 -3.74
C VAL A 1 -9.70 6.52 -5.16
N SER A 2 -8.94 7.04 -6.12
CA SER A 2 -9.27 6.97 -7.54
C SER A 2 -8.18 6.23 -8.29
N GLU A 3 -8.56 5.63 -9.41
CA GLU A 3 -7.63 5.16 -10.42
C GLU A 3 -6.72 6.32 -10.88
N ARG A 4 -5.49 5.98 -11.25
CA ARG A 4 -4.50 6.94 -11.74
C ARG A 4 -3.66 6.35 -12.85
N ILE A 5 -3.18 7.23 -13.73
CA ILE A 5 -2.26 6.83 -14.79
C ILE A 5 -0.84 6.78 -14.22
N SER A 6 -0.21 5.61 -14.22
CA SER A 6 1.18 5.42 -13.77
C SER A 6 2.19 5.67 -14.88
N ALA A 7 1.83 5.31 -16.12
CA ALA A 7 2.63 5.55 -17.32
C ALA A 7 1.72 5.81 -18.53
N ARG A 8 2.21 6.61 -19.48
CA ARG A 8 1.54 6.80 -20.77
C ARG A 8 1.82 5.61 -21.67
N GLY A 9 0.81 5.15 -22.39
CA GLY A 9 0.99 4.09 -23.40
C GLY A 9 1.98 4.51 -24.49
N ALA A 10 2.75 3.56 -25.02
CA ALA A 10 3.71 3.84 -26.08
C ALA A 10 2.99 4.18 -27.40
N GLY A 11 3.60 5.03 -28.23
CA GLY A 11 3.05 5.36 -29.54
C GLY A 11 3.64 6.60 -30.19
N SER A 12 3.37 6.76 -31.48
CA SER A 12 3.74 7.93 -32.29
C SER A 12 2.68 8.18 -33.37
N ALA A 13 2.49 9.46 -33.73
CA ALA A 13 1.65 9.89 -34.85
C ALA A 13 0.25 9.24 -34.94
N GLY A 14 -0.57 9.42 -33.91
CA GLY A 14 -2.00 9.06 -33.94
C GLY A 14 -2.33 7.62 -33.49
N ASN A 15 -1.34 6.72 -33.43
CA ASN A 15 -1.50 5.39 -32.86
C ASN A 15 -0.77 5.33 -31.50
N ARG A 16 -1.54 5.17 -30.41
CA ARG A 16 -1.02 5.06 -29.04
C ARG A 16 -1.72 3.94 -28.30
N GLU A 17 -0.94 3.13 -27.61
CA GLU A 17 -1.44 2.12 -26.67
C GLU A 17 -2.18 2.78 -25.50
N PRO A 18 -3.06 2.05 -24.80
CA PRO A 18 -3.74 2.58 -23.61
C PRO A 18 -2.75 3.01 -22.54
N ASP A 19 -3.14 3.98 -21.74
CA ASP A 19 -2.35 4.35 -20.57
C ASP A 19 -2.41 3.24 -19.51
N TYR A 20 -1.35 3.15 -18.71
CA TYR A 20 -1.26 2.17 -17.63
C TYR A 20 -2.04 2.73 -16.45
N ILE A 21 -3.11 2.04 -16.07
CA ILE A 21 -4.02 2.45 -15.00
C ILE A 21 -3.69 1.64 -13.77
N GLN A 22 -3.41 2.33 -12.68
CA GLN A 22 -3.23 1.74 -11.37
C GLN A 22 -4.49 1.94 -10.54
N ASP A 23 -5.02 0.85 -10.02
CA ASP A 23 -6.11 0.84 -9.03
C ASP A 23 -5.54 0.45 -7.67
N PRO A 24 -5.27 1.44 -6.79
CA PRO A 24 -4.68 1.18 -5.49
C PRO A 24 -5.69 0.65 -4.46
N GLY A 25 -7.01 0.72 -4.70
CA GLY A 25 -8.00 0.36 -3.69
C GLY A 25 -7.89 1.13 -2.36
N ILE A 26 -8.53 0.63 -1.30
CA ILE A 26 -8.59 1.28 0.02
C ILE A 26 -7.66 0.58 1.00
N PHE A 27 -6.75 1.31 1.62
CA PHE A 27 -5.91 0.80 2.72
C PHE A 27 -6.43 1.28 4.07
N ILE A 28 -6.65 0.33 5.00
CA ILE A 28 -6.98 0.61 6.39
C ILE A 28 -5.86 0.06 7.27
N ASP A 29 -5.22 0.95 8.01
CA ASP A 29 -4.15 0.62 8.96
C ASP A 29 -4.58 1.02 10.38
N PHE A 30 -4.21 0.21 11.35
CA PHE A 30 -4.37 0.49 12.78
C PHE A 30 -3.01 0.58 13.45
N VAL A 31 -2.70 1.73 14.05
CA VAL A 31 -1.44 1.98 14.76
C VAL A 31 -1.74 2.45 16.17
N TYR A 32 -1.21 1.73 17.16
CA TYR A 32 -1.27 2.10 18.56
C TYR A 32 0.15 2.21 19.13
N ARG A 33 0.43 3.33 19.81
CA ARG A 33 1.70 3.59 20.49
C ARG A 33 1.43 4.15 21.87
N LYS A 34 2.17 3.66 22.86
CA LYS A 34 2.10 4.14 24.24
C LYS A 34 3.46 4.12 24.87
N ASP A 35 3.89 5.27 25.37
CA ASP A 35 5.03 5.38 26.29
C ASP A 35 4.56 5.23 27.74
N PHE A 36 5.39 4.62 28.58
CA PHE A 36 5.14 4.37 29.98
C PHE A 36 6.45 4.23 30.75
N GLU A 37 6.44 4.57 32.04
CA GLU A 37 7.59 4.43 32.92
C GLU A 37 7.53 3.11 33.69
N VAL A 38 8.65 2.39 33.74
CA VAL A 38 8.82 1.21 34.61
C VAL A 38 10.13 1.29 35.36
N GLY A 39 10.05 1.48 36.68
CA GLY A 39 11.23 1.52 37.55
C GLY A 39 12.20 2.67 37.21
N GLY A 40 11.67 3.86 36.91
CA GLY A 40 12.47 5.04 36.56
C GLY A 40 13.07 5.02 35.15
N ARG A 41 12.58 4.12 34.27
CA ARG A 41 13.01 4.01 32.87
C ARG A 41 11.83 4.25 31.94
N ASP A 42 12.05 5.07 30.93
CA ASP A 42 11.08 5.31 29.87
C ASP A 42 11.05 4.13 28.90
N MET A 43 9.88 3.52 28.77
CA MET A 43 9.61 2.43 27.85
C MET A 43 8.51 2.82 26.86
N GLY A 44 8.56 2.24 25.67
CA GLY A 44 7.57 2.44 24.61
C GLY A 44 7.05 1.12 24.09
N PHE A 45 5.73 0.99 23.98
CA PHE A 45 5.04 -0.11 23.32
C PHE A 45 4.41 0.36 22.01
N ALA A 46 4.50 -0.45 20.97
CA ALA A 46 3.82 -0.21 19.70
C ALA A 46 3.16 -1.49 19.17
N LEU A 47 1.97 -1.33 18.61
CA LEU A 47 1.23 -2.33 17.85
C LEU A 47 0.85 -1.69 16.51
N GLU A 48 1.23 -2.33 15.40
CA GLU A 48 0.84 -1.90 14.06
C GLU A 48 0.15 -3.07 13.34
N LEU A 49 -1.06 -2.84 12.85
CA LEU A 49 -1.78 -3.74 11.93
C LEU A 49 -1.96 -2.98 10.62
N ARG A 50 -1.48 -3.52 9.52
CA ARG A 50 -1.47 -2.85 8.21
C ARG A 50 -2.27 -3.63 7.19
N ASN A 51 -2.89 -2.89 6.27
CA ASN A 51 -3.72 -3.37 5.18
C ASN A 51 -4.80 -4.34 5.67
N LEU A 52 -5.63 -3.91 6.63
CA LEU A 52 -6.67 -4.72 7.27
C LEU A 52 -7.76 -5.20 6.30
N LEU A 53 -7.91 -4.54 5.16
CA LEU A 53 -8.84 -4.95 4.10
C LEU A 53 -8.23 -5.97 3.13
N ASN A 54 -6.94 -6.29 3.29
CA ASN A 54 -6.18 -7.14 2.37
C ASN A 54 -6.31 -6.69 0.91
N THR A 55 -6.17 -5.38 0.70
CA THR A 55 -6.22 -4.76 -0.63
C THR A 55 -4.92 -5.07 -1.36
N ASP A 56 -5.04 -5.57 -2.58
CA ASP A 56 -3.89 -5.90 -3.44
C ASP A 56 -3.47 -4.70 -4.29
N PHE A 57 -2.34 -4.85 -4.99
CA PHE A 57 -1.91 -3.87 -5.96
C PHE A 57 -2.27 -4.34 -7.37
N ASP A 58 -3.01 -3.50 -8.11
CA ASP A 58 -3.37 -3.77 -9.50
C ASP A 58 -2.97 -2.64 -10.45
N GLU A 59 -2.26 -2.99 -11.52
CA GLU A 59 -1.97 -2.12 -12.66
C GLU A 59 -2.29 -2.83 -13.97
N PHE A 60 -3.01 -2.16 -14.86
CA PHE A 60 -3.51 -2.73 -16.10
C PHE A 60 -3.56 -1.71 -17.25
N GLN A 61 -3.63 -2.22 -18.48
CA GLN A 61 -4.05 -1.46 -19.65
C GLN A 61 -5.38 -2.02 -20.14
N GLU A 62 -6.25 -1.16 -20.68
CA GLU A 62 -7.55 -1.59 -21.20
C GLU A 62 -7.87 -0.95 -22.55
N LEU A 63 -8.10 -1.79 -23.56
CA LEU A 63 -8.67 -1.41 -24.86
C LEU A 63 -9.36 -2.62 -25.47
N GLY A 64 -10.66 -2.73 -25.21
CA GLY A 64 -11.47 -3.91 -25.54
C GLY A 64 -11.20 -5.08 -24.59
N ASN A 65 -9.93 -5.44 -24.39
CA ASN A 65 -9.47 -6.42 -23.40
C ASN A 65 -8.66 -5.74 -22.30
N LYS A 66 -8.75 -6.26 -21.07
CA LYS A 66 -7.93 -5.87 -19.93
C LYS A 66 -6.67 -6.72 -19.88
N ILE A 67 -5.51 -6.06 -19.88
CA ILE A 67 -4.20 -6.70 -19.77
C ILE A 67 -3.59 -6.29 -18.44
N LEU A 68 -3.30 -7.29 -17.60
CA LEU A 68 -2.63 -7.13 -16.32
C LEU A 68 -1.13 -6.90 -16.54
N ILE A 69 -0.60 -5.80 -15.99
CA ILE A 69 0.79 -5.37 -16.19
C ILE A 69 1.61 -5.67 -14.93
N ASN A 70 1.21 -5.11 -13.78
CA ASN A 70 1.85 -5.34 -12.49
C ASN A 70 0.77 -5.64 -11.44
N ASN A 71 0.75 -6.86 -10.94
CA ASN A 71 -0.26 -7.32 -9.98
C ASN A 71 0.40 -8.20 -8.94
N TYR A 72 0.20 -7.86 -7.68
CA TYR A 72 0.76 -8.63 -6.58
C TYR A 72 -0.05 -8.46 -5.31
N GLU A 73 -0.08 -9.54 -4.54
CA GLU A 73 -0.69 -9.54 -3.22
C GLU A 73 0.17 -8.72 -2.26
N LEU A 74 -0.40 -7.66 -1.70
CA LEU A 74 0.28 -6.86 -0.68
C LEU A 74 0.21 -7.54 0.68
N GLY A 75 -0.87 -8.29 0.92
CA GLY A 75 -1.14 -8.96 2.17
C GLY A 75 -1.45 -8.00 3.32
N SER A 76 -2.01 -8.55 4.40
CA SER A 76 -2.08 -7.88 5.70
C SER A 76 -0.85 -8.22 6.54
N SER A 77 -0.39 -7.27 7.37
CA SER A 77 0.73 -7.52 8.29
C SER A 77 0.46 -7.00 9.68
N ALA A 78 1.11 -7.61 10.68
CA ALA A 78 1.03 -7.21 12.08
C ALA A 78 2.44 -7.15 12.68
N SER A 79 2.72 -6.12 13.48
CA SER A 79 3.97 -5.97 14.20
C SER A 79 3.76 -5.47 15.63
N VAL A 80 4.62 -5.93 16.53
CA VAL A 80 4.64 -5.54 17.94
C VAL A 80 6.07 -5.14 18.29
N SER A 81 6.25 -4.01 18.96
CA SER A 81 7.56 -3.51 19.36
C SER A 81 7.56 -3.03 20.80
N LEU A 82 8.67 -3.29 21.50
CA LEU A 82 8.99 -2.73 22.81
C LEU A 82 10.34 -2.01 22.71
N THR A 83 10.41 -0.79 23.21
CA THR A 83 11.62 0.06 23.18
C THR A 83 11.93 0.56 24.58
N ALA A 84 13.20 0.59 24.95
CA ALA A 84 13.68 1.20 26.20
C ALA A 84 14.63 2.36 25.87
N ARG A 85 14.51 3.47 26.60
CA ARG A 85 15.42 4.62 26.52
C ARG A 85 16.22 4.70 27.82
N PHE A 86 17.52 4.96 27.72
CA PHE A 86 18.48 5.02 28.84
C PHE A 86 19.20 6.36 28.86
#